data_AF-A0A419GKG0-F1
#
_entry.id   AF-A0A419GKG0-F1
#
_cell.length_a   1.000
_cell.length_b   1.000
_cell.length_c   1.000
_cell.angle_alpha   90.00
_cell.angle_beta   90.00
_cell.angle_gamma   90.00
#
_symmetry.space_group_name_H-M   'P 1'
#
loop_
_entity.id
_entity.type
_entity.pdbx_description
1 polymer ?
#
loop_
_entity_poly.entity_id
_entity_poly.type
_entity_poly.pdbx_seq_one_letter_code
_entity_poly.pdbx_strand_id
1 'polypeptide(L)'
;MLTAKDIMTKNVTTVNASTTIEELARILMELKISGVPVVDDNENLIGIVTENDLISRDKRLHIPTVMRLFDAFIVLESQSKIEKEIKRMTAITVNDIYTKDAITVAEGTPVQDIATIMSEKKVHLIPVVEGKNEKKIIGIIGKIDLIKGIIRPGESA
;
A
#
# COMPACT_ATOMS: atom_id res chain seq x y z
N MET A 1 -20.09 15.56 15.34
CA MET A 1 -19.77 15.43 13.90
C MET A 1 -19.05 14.13 13.70
N LEU A 2 -19.33 13.37 12.64
CA LEU A 2 -18.64 12.10 12.38
C LEU A 2 -17.17 12.37 12.05
N THR A 3 -16.26 11.63 12.68
CA THR A 3 -14.80 11.81 12.59
C THR A 3 -14.09 10.58 12.04
N ALA A 4 -12.80 10.70 11.73
CA ALA A 4 -11.94 9.59 11.30
C ALA A 4 -12.03 8.40 12.27
N LYS A 5 -11.98 8.65 13.59
CA LYS A 5 -12.07 7.62 14.64
C LYS A 5 -13.34 6.77 14.56
N ASP A 6 -14.43 7.35 14.08
CA ASP A 6 -15.75 6.70 14.00
C ASP A 6 -15.87 5.74 12.81
N ILE A 7 -15.05 5.94 11.76
CA ILE A 7 -15.14 5.19 10.50
C ILE A 7 -13.88 4.38 10.16
N MET A 8 -12.75 4.64 10.83
CA MET A 8 -11.48 3.99 10.51
C MET A 8 -11.47 2.49 10.86
N THR A 9 -10.74 1.72 10.06
CA THR A 9 -10.35 0.36 10.41
C THR A 9 -9.12 0.41 11.32
N LYS A 10 -9.23 -0.12 12.55
CA LYS A 10 -8.20 -0.01 13.59
C LYS A 10 -7.06 -1.04 13.48
N ASN A 11 -7.37 -2.24 13.00
CA ASN A 11 -6.38 -3.31 12.81
C ASN A 11 -5.71 -3.11 11.46
N VAL A 12 -4.72 -2.23 11.42
CA VAL A 12 -4.03 -1.87 10.19
C VAL A 12 -2.94 -2.88 9.89
N THR A 13 -3.08 -3.60 8.78
CA THR A 13 -1.97 -4.37 8.22
C THR A 13 -0.95 -3.42 7.62
N THR A 14 0.30 -3.55 8.02
CA THR A 14 1.44 -2.78 7.50
C THR A 14 2.46 -3.71 6.85
N VAL A 15 3.35 -3.13 6.04
CA VAL A 15 4.50 -3.82 5.44
C VAL A 15 5.76 -2.99 5.65
N ASN A 16 6.93 -3.61 5.58
CA ASN A 16 8.21 -2.89 5.61
C ASN A 16 8.64 -2.55 4.17
N ALA A 17 9.50 -1.54 4.00
CA ALA A 17 10.07 -1.21 2.69
C ALA A 17 10.87 -2.38 2.08
N SER A 18 11.39 -3.29 2.90
CA SER A 18 12.08 -4.50 2.46
C SER A 18 11.16 -5.65 2.02
N THR A 19 9.84 -5.57 2.28
CA THR A 19 8.87 -6.57 1.86
C THR A 19 8.90 -6.77 0.34
N THR A 20 8.91 -8.02 -0.11
CA THR A 20 8.98 -8.32 -1.54
C THR A 20 7.66 -7.97 -2.24
N ILE A 21 7.70 -7.72 -3.55
CA ILE A 21 6.48 -7.47 -4.32
C ILE A 21 5.54 -8.68 -4.35
N GLU A 22 6.08 -9.89 -4.41
CA GLU A 22 5.28 -11.13 -4.34
C GLU A 22 4.51 -11.22 -3.02
N GLU A 23 5.21 -10.99 -1.91
CA GLU A 23 4.62 -11.00 -0.58
C GLU A 23 3.57 -9.89 -0.43
N LEU A 24 3.86 -8.67 -0.89
CA LEU A 24 2.87 -7.60 -0.93
C LEU A 24 1.62 -8.01 -1.71
N ALA A 25 1.78 -8.55 -2.92
CA ALA A 25 0.65 -8.97 -3.75
C ALA A 25 -0.19 -10.06 -3.04
N ARG A 26 0.47 -11.03 -2.40
CA ARG A 26 -0.19 -12.06 -1.59
C ARG A 26 -0.98 -11.45 -0.44
N ILE A 27 -0.39 -10.50 0.32
CA ILE A 27 -1.07 -9.80 1.42
C ILE A 27 -2.33 -9.08 0.93
N LEU A 28 -2.22 -8.29 -0.15
CA LEU A 28 -3.36 -7.55 -0.71
C LEU A 28 -4.49 -8.48 -1.15
N MET A 29 -4.14 -9.60 -1.81
CA MET A 29 -5.10 -10.59 -2.30
C MET A 29 -5.79 -11.36 -1.15
N GLU A 30 -5.02 -11.88 -0.20
CA GLU A 30 -5.54 -12.70 0.90
C GLU A 30 -6.41 -11.88 1.85
N LEU A 31 -6.02 -10.64 2.14
CA LEU A 31 -6.78 -9.74 3.01
C LEU A 31 -7.87 -8.95 2.27
N LYS A 32 -7.93 -9.04 0.93
CA LYS A 32 -8.88 -8.32 0.07
C LYS A 32 -8.86 -6.81 0.31
N ILE A 33 -7.66 -6.24 0.42
CA ILE A 33 -7.41 -4.81 0.62
C ILE A 33 -6.68 -4.23 -0.58
N SER A 34 -6.95 -2.98 -0.92
CA SER A 34 -6.37 -2.31 -2.11
C SER A 34 -5.06 -1.58 -1.83
N GLY A 35 -4.60 -1.55 -0.59
CA GLY A 35 -3.33 -0.97 -0.20
C GLY A 35 -3.06 -1.06 1.30
N VAL A 36 -1.80 -0.84 1.65
CA VAL A 36 -1.28 -0.96 3.01
C VAL A 36 -0.29 0.16 3.30
N PRO A 37 -0.22 0.67 4.53
CA PRO A 37 0.85 1.56 4.93
C PRO A 37 2.20 0.84 4.98
N VAL A 38 3.24 1.59 4.67
CA VAL A 38 4.63 1.15 4.74
C VAL A 38 5.26 1.77 5.98
N VAL A 39 5.91 0.94 6.80
CA VAL A 39 6.54 1.35 8.05
C VAL A 39 8.05 1.07 8.05
N ASP A 40 8.79 1.81 8.88
CA ASP A 40 10.18 1.49 9.22
C ASP A 40 10.27 0.42 10.33
N ASP A 41 11.49 0.07 10.72
CA ASP A 41 11.75 -0.96 11.75
C ASP A 41 11.26 -0.57 13.15
N ASN A 42 10.92 0.70 13.37
CA ASN A 42 10.35 1.22 14.62
C ASN A 42 8.83 1.41 14.52
N GLU A 43 8.18 0.79 13.52
CA GLU A 43 6.75 0.91 13.23
C GLU A 43 6.28 2.34 12.88
N ASN A 44 7.19 3.23 12.49
CA ASN A 44 6.80 4.56 12.02
C ASN A 44 6.32 4.49 10.57
N LEU A 45 5.20 5.14 10.28
CA LEU A 45 4.75 5.38 8.91
C LEU A 45 5.82 6.11 8.10
N ILE A 46 6.23 5.51 6.99
CA ILE A 46 7.13 6.11 6.01
C ILE A 46 6.49 6.29 4.63
N GLY A 47 5.33 5.67 4.39
CA GLY A 47 4.56 5.88 3.16
C GLY A 47 3.40 4.90 2.99
N ILE A 48 2.91 4.77 1.76
CA ILE A 48 1.79 3.89 1.42
C ILE A 48 2.05 3.18 0.10
N VAL A 49 1.60 1.94 -0.02
CA VAL A 49 1.67 1.16 -1.25
C VAL A 49 0.31 0.53 -1.55
N THR A 50 -0.09 0.58 -2.81
CA THR A 50 -1.42 0.16 -3.28
C THR A 50 -1.32 -0.81 -4.45
N GLU A 51 -2.43 -1.48 -4.77
CA GLU A 51 -2.55 -2.30 -5.97
C GLU A 51 -2.25 -1.51 -7.26
N ASN A 52 -2.56 -0.21 -7.29
CA ASN A 52 -2.25 0.65 -8.42
C ASN A 52 -0.74 0.84 -8.62
N ASP A 53 0.04 0.81 -7.54
CA ASP A 53 1.51 0.92 -7.62
C ASP A 53 2.11 -0.37 -8.20
N LEU A 54 1.52 -1.53 -7.88
CA LEU A 54 1.85 -2.83 -8.49
C LEU A 54 1.55 -2.82 -9.99
N ILE A 55 0.33 -2.44 -10.39
CA ILE A 55 -0.12 -2.42 -11.78
C ILE A 55 0.66 -1.39 -12.60
N SER A 56 0.91 -0.20 -12.04
CA SER A 56 1.67 0.85 -12.72
C SER A 56 3.12 0.45 -12.95
N ARG A 57 3.66 -0.44 -12.11
CA ARG A 57 4.98 -1.05 -12.34
C ARG A 57 4.95 -2.18 -13.35
N ASP A 58 3.82 -2.78 -13.68
CA ASP A 58 3.75 -3.81 -14.73
C ASP A 58 4.20 -3.28 -16.11
N LYS A 59 4.15 -1.96 -16.32
CA LYS A 59 4.81 -1.30 -17.48
C LYS A 59 6.35 -1.44 -17.50
N ARG A 60 6.96 -1.76 -16.36
CA ARG A 60 8.39 -1.99 -16.12
C ARG A 60 8.71 -3.42 -15.66
N LEU A 61 7.70 -4.25 -15.37
CA LEU A 61 7.85 -5.70 -15.37
C LEU A 61 7.96 -6.12 -16.84
N HIS A 62 9.12 -5.87 -17.44
CA HIS A 62 9.66 -6.89 -18.30
C HIS A 62 9.77 -8.13 -17.39
N ILE A 63 8.73 -8.95 -17.29
CA ILE A 63 8.95 -10.39 -17.31
C ILE A 63 9.68 -10.55 -18.63
N PRO A 64 11.02 -10.66 -18.65
CA PRO A 64 11.71 -10.62 -19.91
C PRO A 64 11.18 -11.83 -20.66
N THR A 65 10.75 -11.61 -21.91
CA THR A 65 10.42 -12.68 -22.88
C THR A 65 11.45 -13.81 -22.89
N VAL A 66 12.66 -13.54 -22.36
CA VAL A 66 13.69 -14.48 -21.95
C VAL A 66 13.15 -15.70 -21.16
N MET A 67 12.10 -15.62 -20.33
CA MET A 67 11.54 -16.81 -19.66
C MET A 67 10.92 -17.86 -20.59
N ARG A 68 10.55 -17.49 -21.82
CA ARG A 68 10.17 -18.45 -22.87
C ARG A 68 11.35 -18.91 -23.74
N LEU A 69 12.51 -18.24 -23.65
CA LEU A 69 13.75 -18.61 -24.34
C LEU A 69 14.76 -19.32 -23.41
N PHE A 70 14.58 -19.24 -22.09
CA PHE A 70 15.53 -19.69 -21.07
C PHE A 70 15.83 -21.19 -21.15
N ASP A 71 14.88 -22.03 -21.58
CA ASP A 71 15.12 -23.47 -21.79
C ASP A 71 16.23 -23.75 -22.82
N ALA A 72 16.48 -22.84 -23.76
CA ALA A 72 17.52 -22.99 -24.78
C ALA A 72 18.88 -22.36 -24.42
N PHE A 73 18.92 -21.40 -23.47
CA PHE A 73 20.12 -20.60 -23.18
C PHE A 73 20.78 -20.87 -21.82
N ILE A 74 20.11 -21.54 -20.87
CA ILE A 74 20.68 -21.85 -19.54
C ILE A 74 21.98 -22.67 -19.63
N VAL A 75 22.22 -23.38 -20.73
CA VAL A 75 23.45 -24.16 -20.95
C VAL A 75 24.69 -23.29 -21.25
N LEU A 76 24.53 -22.02 -21.66
CA LEU A 76 25.61 -21.24 -22.30
C LEU A 76 26.18 -20.04 -21.50
N GLU A 77 25.54 -19.59 -20.42
CA GLU A 77 25.96 -18.40 -19.66
C GLU A 77 26.72 -18.74 -18.35
N SER A 78 27.66 -17.88 -17.94
CA SER A 78 28.41 -18.01 -16.68
C SER A 78 27.49 -17.92 -15.46
N GLN A 79 27.68 -18.82 -14.48
CA GLN A 79 26.91 -18.88 -13.22
C GLN A 79 26.79 -17.50 -12.51
N SER A 80 27.83 -16.66 -12.60
CA SER A 80 27.86 -15.34 -11.96
C SER A 80 26.87 -14.30 -12.54
N LYS A 81 26.59 -14.37 -13.86
CA LYS A 81 25.58 -13.51 -14.49
C LYS A 81 24.17 -13.98 -14.16
N ILE A 82 23.98 -15.29 -14.10
CA ILE A 82 22.72 -15.93 -13.73
C ILE A 82 22.36 -15.54 -12.28
N GLU A 83 23.29 -15.64 -11.34
CA GLU A 83 23.07 -15.20 -9.95
C GLU A 83 22.69 -13.72 -9.85
N LYS A 84 23.31 -12.85 -10.65
CA LYS A 84 23.04 -11.40 -10.64
C LYS A 84 21.66 -11.04 -11.21
N GLU A 85 21.22 -11.76 -12.25
CA GLU A 85 19.87 -11.63 -12.83
C GLU A 85 18.80 -12.22 -11.89
N ILE A 86 19.04 -13.41 -11.32
CA ILE A 86 18.16 -14.00 -10.30
C ILE A 86 18.00 -13.03 -9.12
N LYS A 87 19.11 -12.47 -8.63
CA LYS A 87 19.10 -11.49 -7.54
C LYS A 87 18.34 -10.21 -7.89
N ARG A 88 18.37 -9.75 -9.16
CA ARG A 88 17.58 -8.61 -9.62
C ARG A 88 16.09 -8.91 -9.66
N MET A 89 15.72 -10.12 -10.09
CA MET A 89 14.32 -10.56 -10.11
C MET A 89 13.75 -10.69 -8.69
N THR A 90 14.55 -11.15 -7.72
CA THR A 90 14.15 -11.28 -6.31
C THR A 90 14.34 -10.01 -5.47
N ALA A 91 15.05 -8.99 -5.98
CA ALA A 91 15.39 -7.77 -5.23
C ALA A 91 14.32 -6.68 -5.31
N ILE A 92 13.22 -6.91 -6.02
CA ILE A 92 12.18 -5.90 -6.12
C ILE A 92 11.36 -5.91 -4.82
N THR A 93 11.43 -4.80 -4.11
CA THR A 93 10.72 -4.63 -2.83
C THR A 93 9.74 -3.47 -2.89
N VAL A 94 8.93 -3.35 -1.84
CA VAL A 94 8.04 -2.23 -1.60
C VAL A 94 8.77 -0.89 -1.70
N ASN A 95 10.02 -0.81 -1.24
CA ASN A 95 10.88 0.39 -1.27
C ASN A 95 10.95 1.07 -2.64
N ASP A 96 10.81 0.31 -3.71
CA ASP A 96 10.92 0.80 -5.07
C ASP A 96 9.62 1.41 -5.63
N ILE A 97 8.46 1.14 -5.01
CA ILE A 97 7.14 1.52 -5.55
C ILE A 97 6.27 2.32 -4.61
N TYR A 98 6.52 2.24 -3.30
CA TYR A 98 5.67 2.94 -2.37
C TYR A 98 5.72 4.45 -2.59
N THR A 99 4.59 5.11 -2.36
CA THR A 99 4.53 6.56 -2.32
C THR A 99 5.05 7.02 -0.96
N LYS A 100 6.15 7.78 -0.97
CA LYS A 100 6.72 8.44 0.20
C LYS A 100 5.78 9.51 0.72
N ASP A 101 5.89 9.81 2.02
CA ASP A 101 5.16 10.90 2.67
C ASP A 101 3.64 10.79 2.42
N ALA A 102 3.07 9.65 2.79
CA ALA A 102 1.65 9.39 2.64
C ALA A 102 0.82 10.49 3.30
N ILE A 103 -0.24 10.92 2.61
CA ILE A 103 -1.19 11.89 3.17
C ILE A 103 -1.93 11.22 4.33
N THR A 104 -1.81 11.80 5.53
CA THR A 104 -2.45 11.29 6.75
C THR A 104 -3.47 12.28 7.32
N VAL A 105 -4.30 11.78 8.23
CA VAL A 105 -5.24 12.59 9.03
C VAL A 105 -5.19 12.16 10.49
N ALA A 106 -5.51 13.07 11.41
CA ALA A 106 -5.62 12.74 12.83
C ALA A 106 -6.96 12.01 13.10
N GLU A 107 -7.04 11.24 14.19
CA GLU A 107 -8.29 10.54 14.56
C GLU A 107 -9.51 11.47 14.76
N GLY A 108 -9.28 12.74 15.12
CA GLY A 108 -10.33 13.74 15.26
C GLY A 108 -10.76 14.42 13.97
N THR A 109 -10.12 14.12 12.82
CA THR A 109 -10.39 14.80 11.56
C THR A 109 -11.83 14.53 11.09
N PRO A 110 -12.60 15.58 10.72
CA PRO A 110 -13.96 15.44 10.19
C PRO A 110 -14.06 14.59 8.93
N VAL A 111 -15.09 13.76 8.81
CA VAL A 111 -15.33 12.93 7.61
C VAL A 111 -15.44 13.77 6.33
N GLN A 112 -16.01 14.98 6.42
CA GLN A 112 -16.12 15.92 5.29
C GLN A 112 -14.74 16.39 4.79
N ASP A 113 -13.81 16.64 5.71
CA ASP A 113 -12.45 17.05 5.38
C ASP A 113 -11.69 15.88 4.74
N ILE A 114 -11.87 14.66 5.26
CA ILE A 114 -11.29 13.44 4.67
C ILE A 114 -11.79 13.23 3.24
N ALA A 115 -13.09 13.42 2.99
CA ALA A 115 -13.67 13.31 1.66
C ALA A 115 -13.09 14.36 0.70
N THR A 116 -12.92 15.59 1.17
CA THR A 116 -12.26 16.68 0.41
C THR A 116 -10.82 16.30 0.07
N ILE A 117 -10.03 15.83 1.05
CA ILE A 117 -8.64 15.39 0.84
C ILE A 117 -8.58 14.26 -0.20
N MET A 118 -9.43 13.22 -0.08
CA MET A 118 -9.45 12.11 -1.04
C MET A 118 -9.75 12.58 -2.47
N SER A 119 -10.73 13.49 -2.63
CA SER A 119 -11.14 14.01 -3.93
C SER A 119 -10.06 14.90 -4.57
N GLU A 120 -9.56 15.89 -3.82
CA GLU A 120 -8.61 16.87 -4.33
C GLU A 120 -7.22 16.26 -4.57
N LYS A 121 -6.76 15.41 -3.65
CA LYS A 121 -5.45 14.78 -3.73
C LYS A 121 -5.46 13.49 -4.54
N LYS A 122 -6.64 13.05 -4.99
CA LYS A 122 -6.86 11.82 -5.78
C LYS A 122 -6.29 10.56 -5.09
N VAL A 123 -6.46 10.48 -3.77
CA VAL A 123 -6.04 9.34 -2.95
C VAL A 123 -7.25 8.52 -2.51
N HIS A 124 -7.11 7.21 -2.45
CA HIS A 124 -8.22 6.29 -2.15
C HIS A 124 -8.14 5.67 -0.75
N LEU A 125 -6.97 5.76 -0.12
CA LEU A 125 -6.64 5.24 1.20
C LEU A 125 -5.87 6.33 1.95
N ILE A 126 -6.28 6.57 3.19
CA ILE A 126 -5.66 7.56 4.07
C ILE A 126 -5.35 6.90 5.41
N PRO A 127 -4.07 6.79 5.81
CA PRO A 127 -3.69 6.38 7.15
C PRO A 127 -4.16 7.42 8.19
N VAL A 128 -4.63 6.92 9.32
CA VAL A 128 -5.05 7.73 10.48
C VAL A 128 -3.99 7.64 11.56
N VAL A 129 -3.57 8.79 12.08
CA VAL A 129 -2.44 8.90 13.01
C VAL A 129 -2.88 9.38 14.40
N GLU A 130 -2.11 9.01 15.43
CA GLU A 130 -2.40 9.34 16.83
C GLU A 130 -2.03 10.78 17.18
N GLY A 131 -3.04 11.62 17.43
CA GLY A 131 -2.85 12.98 17.94
C GLY A 131 -1.93 13.82 17.05
N LYS A 132 -0.81 14.29 17.60
CA LYS A 132 0.20 15.08 16.87
C LYS A 132 1.33 14.23 16.27
N ASN A 133 1.35 12.92 16.54
CA ASN A 133 2.41 12.05 16.03
C ASN A 133 2.02 11.50 14.66
N GLU A 134 2.42 12.21 13.60
CA GLU A 134 2.17 11.83 12.20
C GLU A 134 2.77 10.48 11.78
N LYS A 135 3.63 9.88 12.62
CA LYS A 135 4.27 8.60 12.34
C LYS A 135 3.53 7.40 12.93
N LYS A 136 2.76 7.59 14.00
CA LYS A 136 2.08 6.48 14.68
C LYS A 136 0.70 6.24 14.09
N ILE A 137 0.56 5.16 13.31
CA ILE A 137 -0.68 4.77 12.67
C ILE A 137 -1.60 4.09 13.70
N ILE A 138 -2.86 4.51 13.75
CA ILE A 138 -3.90 3.92 14.62
C ILE A 138 -5.14 3.49 13.83
N GLY A 139 -5.17 3.77 12.54
CA GLY A 139 -6.23 3.31 11.66
C GLY A 139 -5.94 3.58 10.19
N ILE A 140 -6.83 3.11 9.34
CA ILE A 140 -6.84 3.42 7.92
C ILE A 140 -8.28 3.63 7.44
N ILE A 141 -8.46 4.56 6.51
CA ILE A 141 -9.76 4.88 5.93
C ILE A 141 -9.67 4.72 4.42
N GLY A 142 -10.52 3.86 3.87
CA GLY A 142 -10.77 3.76 2.44
C GLY A 142 -12.07 4.44 2.01
N LYS A 143 -12.30 4.55 0.70
CA LYS A 143 -13.55 5.10 0.13
C LYS A 143 -14.82 4.40 0.64
N ILE A 144 -14.76 3.08 0.88
CA ILE A 144 -15.90 2.32 1.38
C ILE A 144 -16.29 2.73 2.81
N ASP A 145 -15.31 3.13 3.63
CA ASP A 145 -15.55 3.55 5.01
C ASP A 145 -16.23 4.93 5.06
N LEU A 146 -15.84 5.83 4.15
CA LEU A 146 -16.55 7.10 3.96
C LEU A 146 -18.01 6.86 3.53
N ILE A 147 -18.24 5.98 2.56
CA ILE A 147 -19.61 5.65 2.09
C ILE A 147 -20.43 5.05 3.24
N LYS A 148 -19.88 4.10 4.00
CA LYS A 148 -20.53 3.53 5.19
C LYS A 148 -20.83 4.58 6.24
N GLY A 149 -19.94 5.55 6.44
CA GLY A 149 -20.14 6.69 7.33
C GLY A 149 -21.30 7.60 6.90
N ILE A 150 -21.48 7.80 5.59
CA ILE A 150 -22.57 8.61 5.00
C ILE A 150 -23.93 7.90 5.08
N ILE A 151 -23.95 6.57 5.08
CA ILE A 151 -25.20 5.79 5.23
C ILE A 151 -25.68 5.79 6.70
N ARG A 152 -24.78 6.06 7.66
CA ARG A 152 -25.07 6.03 9.11
C ARG A 152 -25.74 7.26 9.77
N PRO A 153 -26.20 8.33 9.10
CA PRO A 153 -27.09 9.31 9.71
C PRO A 153 -28.54 8.98 9.35
N GLY A 154 -29.25 8.24 10.22
CA GLY A 154 -30.72 8.17 10.15
C GLY A 154 -31.41 6.84 10.42
N GLU A 155 -30.73 5.76 10.82
CA GLU A 155 -31.44 4.54 11.27
C GLU A 155 -31.99 4.73 12.70
N SER A 156 -33.05 5.51 12.78
CA SER A 156 -34.15 5.38 13.73
C SER A 156 -35.43 5.31 12.92
N ALA A 157 -35.84 4.08 12.58
CA ALA A 157 -37.21 3.71 12.25
C ALA A 157 -37.36 2.21 12.56
#